data_AF-A0A6G1FST4-F1
#
_entry.id   AF-A0A6G1FST4-F1
#
_cell.length_a   1.000
_cell.length_b   1.000
_cell.length_c   1.000
_cell.angle_alpha   90.00
_cell.angle_beta   90.00
_cell.angle_gamma   90.00
#
_symmetry.space_group_name_H-M   'P 1'
#
loop_
_entity.id
_entity.type
_entity.pdbx_description
1 polymer ?
#
loop_
_entity_poly.entity_id
_entity_poly.type
_entity_poly.pdbx_seq_one_letter_code
_entity_poly.pdbx_strand_id
1 'polypeptide(L)' 'LSRTAVCVIGGPALVYYVTPTEEELFKKYNPDLQRRAIQNRQKREEEFDKFVTDLKKHSKSDKTSKLFRHL' A
#
# COMPACT_ATOMS: atom_id res chain seq x y z
N LEU A 1 44.87 8.52 -1.02
CA LEU A 1 43.72 7.93 -0.31
C LEU A 1 42.63 8.99 -0.17
N SER A 2 41.86 9.27 -1.23
CA SER A 2 40.79 10.29 -1.18
C SER A 2 39.54 9.67 -0.55
N ARG A 3 39.20 10.10 0.67
CA ARG A 3 37.96 9.73 1.35
C ARG A 3 36.80 10.48 0.72
N THR A 4 36.12 9.88 -0.26
CA THR A 4 34.81 10.36 -0.71
C THR A 4 33.78 9.92 0.34
N ALA A 5 33.36 10.84 1.21
CA ALA A 5 32.21 10.61 2.06
C ALA A 5 30.95 10.78 1.20
N VAL A 6 30.26 9.68 0.91
CA VAL A 6 28.95 9.71 0.25
C VAL A 6 27.90 10.00 1.33
N CYS A 7 27.47 11.26 1.43
CA CYS A 7 26.29 11.61 2.22
C CYS A 7 25.04 11.18 1.45
N VAL A 8 24.38 10.12 1.91
CA VAL A 8 23.06 9.72 1.38
C VAL A 8 22.01 10.66 1.97
N ILE A 9 21.73 11.77 1.26
CA ILE A 9 20.59 12.64 1.54
C ILE A 9 19.35 11.97 0.95
N GLY A 10 18.35 11.68 1.77
CA GLY A 10 17.12 10.99 1.33
C GLY A 10 16.88 9.62 1.96
N GLY A 11 17.42 9.35 3.15
CA GLY A 11 17.03 8.17 3.93
C GLY A 11 15.51 8.16 4.24
N PRO A 12 14.91 6.99 4.54
CA PRO A 12 13.46 6.85 4.74
C PRO A 12 12.89 7.85 5.75
N ALA A 13 13.62 8.12 6.84
CA ALA A 13 13.22 9.08 7.86
C ALA A 13 13.09 10.52 7.33
N LEU A 14 14.03 10.98 6.49
CA LEU A 14 13.95 12.30 5.89
C LEU A 14 12.82 12.37 4.87
N VAL A 15 12.66 11.32 4.06
CA VAL A 15 11.57 11.23 3.07
C VAL A 15 10.22 11.30 3.78
N TYR A 16 9.99 10.53 4.84
CA TYR A 16 8.75 10.61 5.62
C TYR A 16 8.53 11.99 6.24
N TYR A 17 9.59 12.66 6.70
CA TYR A 17 9.48 13.99 7.30
C TYR A 17 9.09 15.08 6.28
N VAL A 18 9.61 15.02 5.05
CA VAL A 18 9.35 16.04 4.02
C VAL A 18 8.15 15.69 3.12
N THR A 19 7.68 14.45 3.14
CA THR A 19 6.53 14.03 2.34
C THR A 19 5.27 14.70 2.92
N PRO A 20 4.53 15.50 2.12
CA PRO A 20 3.31 16.14 2.58
C PRO A 20 2.26 15.09 2.94
N THR A 21 1.36 15.44 3.87
CA THR A 21 0.28 14.55 4.29
C THR A 21 -0.75 14.35 3.17
N GLU A 22 -1.53 13.27 3.23
CA GLU A 22 -2.58 13.00 2.23
C GLU A 22 -3.60 14.15 2.14
N GLU A 23 -3.90 14.81 3.25
CA GLU A 23 -4.83 15.94 3.31
C GLU A 23 -4.29 17.18 2.58
N GLU A 24 -2.99 17.46 2.71
CA GLU A 24 -2.32 18.56 2.01
C GLU A 24 -2.20 18.27 0.51
N LEU A 25 -1.95 17.02 0.14
CA LEU A 25 -1.97 16.56 -1.25
C LEU A 25 -3.38 16.69 -1.85
N PHE A 26 -4.41 16.31 -1.10
CA PHE A 26 -5.80 16.37 -1.54
C PHE A 26 -6.26 17.81 -1.83
N LYS A 27 -5.85 18.78 -1.00
CA LYS A 27 -6.14 20.21 -1.22
C LYS A 27 -5.54 20.73 -2.53
N LYS A 28 -4.46 20.13 -3.02
CA LYS A 28 -3.81 20.49 -4.29
C LYS A 28 -4.40 19.77 -5.51
N TYR A 29 -5.32 18.82 -5.33
CA TYR A 29 -5.94 18.10 -6.44
C TYR A 29 -6.91 18.99 -7.23
N ASN A 30 -7.02 18.71 -8.53
CA ASN A 30 -8.05 19.28 -9.38
C ASN A 30 -9.44 18.94 -8.82
N PRO A 31 -10.42 19.87 -8.77
CA PRO A 31 -11.76 19.66 -8.21
C PRO A 31 -12.47 18.38 -8.70
N ASP A 32 -12.27 17.98 -9.95
CA ASP A 32 -12.88 16.75 -10.47
C ASP A 32 -12.31 15.47 -9.84
N LEU A 33 -11.00 15.47 -9.55
CA LEU A 33 -10.34 14.37 -8.84
C LEU A 33 -10.79 14.30 -7.38
N GLN A 34 -11.00 15.45 -6.74
CA GLN A 34 -11.54 15.49 -5.38
C GLN A 34 -12.91 14.83 -5.30
N ARG A 35 -13.82 15.17 -6.23
CA ARG A 35 -15.16 14.56 -6.31
C ARG A 35 -15.09 13.05 -6.52
N ARG A 36 -14.25 12.59 -7.44
CA ARG A 36 -14.04 11.15 -7.71
C ARG A 36 -13.48 10.42 -6.49
N ALA A 37 -12.53 11.02 -5.78
CA ALA A 37 -11.96 10.40 -4.58
C ALA A 37 -12.99 10.28 -3.45
N ILE A 38 -13.87 11.27 -3.28
CA ILE A 38 -14.97 11.24 -2.31
C ILE A 38 -15.96 10.13 -2.67
N GLN A 39 -16.40 10.07 -3.93
CA GLN A 39 -17.35 9.06 -4.41
C GLN A 39 -16.78 7.64 -4.35
N ASN A 40 -15.50 7.47 -4.69
CA ASN A 40 -14.85 6.17 -4.71
C ASN A 40 -14.36 5.72 -3.33
N ARG A 41 -14.50 6.53 -2.28
CA ARG A 41 -14.00 6.17 -0.95
C ARG A 41 -14.63 4.88 -0.44
N GLN A 42 -15.96 4.81 -0.43
CA GLN A 42 -16.71 3.62 0.00
C GLN A 42 -16.37 2.40 -0.85
N LYS A 43 -16.33 2.58 -2.17
CA LYS A 43 -15.97 1.50 -3.11
C LYS A 43 -14.57 0.94 -2.84
N ARG A 44 -13.58 1.81 -2.55
CA ARG A 44 -12.22 1.37 -2.21
C ARG A 44 -12.18 0.61 -0.88
N GLU A 45 -12.97 1.02 0.11
CA GLU A 45 -13.08 0.34 1.40
C GLU A 45 -13.68 -1.07 1.19
N GLU A 46 -14.77 -1.19 0.43
CA GLU A 46 -15.38 -2.48 0.10
C GLU A 46 -14.45 -3.40 -0.71
N GLU A 47 -13.74 -2.86 -1.72
CA GLU A 47 -12.77 -3.60 -2.52
C GLU A 47 -11.60 -4.11 -1.67
N PHE A 48 -11.14 -3.30 -0.72
CA PHE A 48 -10.07 -3.66 0.21
C PHE A 48 -10.50 -4.80 1.14
N ASP A 49 -11.69 -4.69 1.75
CA ASP A 49 -12.23 -5.72 2.63
C ASP A 49 -12.42 -7.05 1.89
N LYS A 50 -12.93 -6.98 0.65
CA LYS A 50 -13.07 -8.15 -0.22
C LYS A 50 -11.71 -8.77 -0.53
N PHE A 51 -10.72 -7.95 -0.90
CA PHE A 51 -9.36 -8.41 -1.17
C PHE A 51 -8.71 -9.10 0.03
N VAL A 52 -8.82 -8.51 1.23
CA VAL A 52 -8.30 -9.11 2.47
C VAL A 52 -9.02 -10.42 2.79
N THR A 53 -10.33 -10.48 2.57
CA THR A 53 -11.14 -11.69 2.77
C THR A 53 -10.70 -12.81 1.82
N ASP A 54 -10.52 -12.48 0.53
CA ASP A 54 -10.03 -13.42 -0.47
C ASP A 54 -8.60 -13.88 -0.13
N LEU A 55 -7.69 -12.97 0.24
CA LEU A 55 -6.34 -13.33 0.68
C LEU A 55 -6.36 -14.32 1.84
N LYS A 56 -7.18 -14.08 2.87
CA LYS A 56 -7.33 -14.99 4.01
C LYS A 56 -7.84 -16.37 3.58
N LYS A 57 -8.79 -16.41 2.64
CA LYS A 57 -9.34 -17.66 2.09
C LYS A 57 -8.28 -18.45 1.32
N HIS A 58 -7.49 -17.78 0.48
CA HIS A 58 -6.46 -18.42 -0.33
C HIS A 58 -5.22 -18.80 0.49
N SER A 59 -4.84 -17.99 1.48
CA SER A 59 -3.73 -18.29 2.41
C SER A 59 -3.99 -19.50 3.29
N LYS A 60 -5.25 -19.75 3.68
CA LYS A 60 -5.65 -20.96 4.45
C LYS A 60 -5.83 -22.20 3.58
N SER A 61 -5.77 -22.08 2.26
CA SER A 61 -5.82 -23.21 1.33
C SER A 61 -4.45 -23.89 1.26
N ASP A 62 -4.04 -24.52 2.35
CA ASP A 62 -3.01 -25.57 2.38
C ASP A 62 -3.47 -26.77 1.53
N LYS A 63 -3.43 -26.63 0.20
CA LYS A 63 -3.61 -27.74 -0.74
C LYS A 63 -2.39 -28.67 -0.78
N THR A 64 -1.44 -28.50 0.14
CA THR A 64 -0.26 -29.35 0.30
C THR A 64 -0.47 -30.52 1.28
N SER A 65 -1.63 -30.63 1.97
CA SER A 65 -1.85 -31.70 2.98
C SER A 65 -2.83 -32.82 2.57
N LYS A 66 -3.41 -32.77 1.37
CA LYS A 66 -4.27 -33.86 0.85
C LYS A 66 -3.58 -34.78 -0.17
N LEU A 67 -2.48 -34.34 -0.78
CA LEU A 67 -1.70 -35.16 -1.71
C LEU A 67 -0.73 -36.13 -1.02
N PHE A 68 -0.47 -35.99 0.28
CA PHE A 68 0.45 -36.83 1.05
C PHE A 68 -0.23 -37.98 1.84
N ARG A 69 -1.54 -38.21 1.65
CA ARG A 69 -2.30 -39.25 2.39
C ARG A 69 -2.55 -40.54 1.61
N HIS A 70 -2.04 -40.65 0.38
CA HIS A 70 -2.19 -41.83 -0.48
C HIS A 70 -0.84 -42.31 -1.07
N LEU A 71 0.28 -41.96 -0.43
CA LEU A 71 1.60 -42.55 -0.69
C LEU A 71 2.05 -43.29 0.56
#